data_AF-A0A066YS13-F1
#
_entry.id   AF-A0A066YS13-F1
#
_cell.length_a   1.000
_cell.length_b   1.000
_cell.length_c   1.000
_cell.angle_alpha   90.00
_cell.angle_beta   90.00
_cell.angle_gamma   90.00
#
_symmetry.space_group_name_H-M   'P 1'
#
loop_
_entity.id
_entity.type
_entity.pdbx_description
1 polymer ?
#
loop_
_entity_poly.entity_id
_entity_poly.type
_entity_poly.pdbx_seq_one_letter_code
_entity_poly.pdbx_strand_id
1 'polypeptide(L)'
;MTDVQPLTSEALTSEPVLLPELGEPASADLQDRLAGWLSDFTSLQEHLELLARADGLPGTLDALLDSGAALLGARRGLVVTLRPGPARTLARPVGLGLDRSVLGALETLPAEHGPFADLLGRPGGTGRLLISDLATDPSVGPRFRELAAQLGLGACYALPLATEREGALGAAVWFYDEPGSPDERREHLARRYCEFAAPLLARQLEADRAVRATAALRRSLLPDHLPSRPGLRTAARCVPAALERSAGSDWYDAVALPDDTVALTVGSVLGGGPSAGPGAGPARPPRWAGCGRRCAPTRCWRARTRCRCSATWNCC
;
A
#
# COMPACT_ATOMS: atom_id res chain seq x y z
N MET A 1 -28.39 -77.26 -44.06
CA MET A 1 -28.53 -77.61 -42.62
C MET A 1 -27.12 -77.63 -42.09
N THR A 2 -26.70 -76.50 -41.54
CA THR A 2 -25.29 -76.10 -41.44
C THR A 2 -24.60 -76.73 -40.23
N ASP A 3 -23.39 -77.17 -40.50
CA ASP A 3 -22.42 -77.89 -39.67
C ASP A 3 -22.08 -77.16 -38.36
N VAL A 4 -21.86 -77.94 -37.30
CA VAL A 4 -21.33 -77.49 -36.01
C VAL A 4 -19.86 -77.92 -35.92
N GLN A 5 -18.94 -76.96 -35.95
CA GLN A 5 -17.54 -77.19 -35.58
C GLN A 5 -17.25 -76.63 -34.18
N PRO A 6 -16.55 -77.39 -33.31
CA PRO A 6 -16.05 -76.87 -32.03
C PRO A 6 -14.77 -76.04 -32.23
N LEU A 7 -14.65 -74.98 -31.44
CA LEU A 7 -13.51 -74.06 -31.38
C LEU A 7 -12.21 -74.80 -31.05
N THR A 8 -11.28 -74.87 -32.00
CA THR A 8 -9.87 -75.21 -31.76
C THR A 8 -9.13 -74.01 -31.18
N SER A 9 -8.57 -74.22 -29.98
CA SER A 9 -7.62 -73.35 -29.31
C SER A 9 -6.29 -73.33 -30.06
N GLU A 10 -6.05 -72.30 -30.88
CA GLU A 10 -4.70 -71.99 -31.38
C GLU A 10 -4.08 -70.91 -30.49
N ALA A 11 -2.94 -71.29 -29.91
CA ALA A 11 -2.14 -70.45 -29.04
C ALA A 11 -1.66 -69.20 -29.79
N LEU A 12 -2.20 -68.04 -29.43
CA LEU A 12 -1.58 -66.76 -29.73
C LEU A 12 -0.29 -66.66 -28.91
N THR A 13 0.82 -67.00 -29.54
CA THR A 13 2.16 -66.65 -29.07
C THR A 13 2.19 -65.17 -28.75
N SER A 14 2.31 -64.85 -27.46
CA SER A 14 2.50 -63.50 -26.98
C SER A 14 3.89 -63.03 -27.40
N GLU A 15 4.00 -62.38 -28.57
CA GLU A 15 5.14 -61.51 -28.82
C GLU A 15 5.04 -60.35 -27.83
N PRO A 16 6.11 -60.07 -27.07
CA PRO A 16 6.14 -58.87 -26.25
C PRO A 16 6.05 -57.68 -27.20
N VAL A 17 4.98 -56.90 -27.08
CA VAL A 17 4.92 -55.56 -27.64
C VAL A 17 6.08 -54.79 -27.02
N LEU A 18 7.17 -54.67 -27.77
CA LEU A 18 8.22 -53.68 -27.51
C LEU A 18 7.54 -52.32 -27.60
N LEU A 19 7.11 -51.81 -26.45
CA LEU A 19 6.88 -50.40 -26.26
C LEU A 19 8.16 -49.71 -26.75
N PRO A 20 8.08 -48.74 -27.68
CA PRO A 20 9.26 -47.98 -28.05
C PRO A 20 9.78 -47.37 -26.75
N GLU A 21 11.00 -47.73 -26.36
CA GLU A 21 11.70 -47.02 -25.29
C GLU A 21 11.80 -45.56 -25.74
N LEU A 22 10.87 -44.74 -25.24
CA LEU A 22 10.97 -43.30 -25.29
C LEU A 22 12.24 -42.97 -24.52
N GLY A 23 13.32 -42.74 -25.26
CA GLY A 23 14.65 -42.60 -24.71
C GLY A 23 14.67 -41.70 -23.48
N GLU A 24 15.34 -42.17 -22.44
CA GLU A 24 15.61 -41.49 -21.19
C GLU A 24 15.88 -39.96 -21.27
N PRO A 25 16.52 -39.37 -22.31
CA PRO A 25 16.70 -37.91 -22.41
C PRO A 25 15.40 -37.09 -22.43
N ALA A 26 14.30 -37.60 -22.99
CA ALA A 26 13.04 -36.84 -23.05
C ALA A 26 12.32 -36.78 -21.68
N SER A 27 12.52 -37.81 -20.85
CA SER A 27 12.00 -37.85 -19.48
C SER A 27 12.79 -36.92 -18.57
N ALA A 28 14.13 -36.92 -18.69
CA ALA A 28 15.00 -36.04 -17.91
C ALA A 28 14.76 -34.55 -18.21
N ASP A 29 14.64 -34.15 -19.49
CA ASP A 29 14.33 -32.76 -19.87
C ASP A 29 12.95 -32.31 -19.36
N LEU A 30 11.94 -33.18 -19.45
CA LEU A 30 10.61 -32.89 -18.90
C LEU A 30 10.65 -32.75 -17.37
N GLN A 31 11.40 -33.63 -16.68
CA GLN A 31 11.56 -33.58 -15.23
C GLN A 31 12.27 -32.29 -14.79
N ASP A 32 13.35 -31.89 -15.45
CA ASP A 32 14.07 -30.64 -15.16
C ASP A 32 13.17 -29.42 -15.39
N ARG A 33 12.38 -29.41 -16.47
CA ARG A 33 11.42 -28.33 -16.74
C ARG A 33 10.30 -28.26 -15.70
N LEU A 34 9.77 -29.40 -15.27
CA LEU A 34 8.76 -29.47 -14.22
C LEU A 34 9.34 -29.03 -12.87
N ALA A 35 10.56 -29.44 -12.54
CA ALA A 35 11.26 -29.02 -11.33
C ALA A 35 11.49 -27.50 -11.33
N GLY A 36 11.91 -26.93 -12.46
CA GLY A 36 12.04 -25.48 -12.65
C GLY A 36 10.71 -24.75 -12.45
N TRP A 37 9.63 -25.26 -13.05
CA TRP A 37 8.29 -24.68 -12.91
C TRP A 37 7.73 -24.76 -11.49
N LEU A 38 7.94 -25.89 -10.79
CA LEU A 38 7.55 -26.03 -9.39
C LEU A 38 8.35 -25.08 -8.49
N SER A 39 9.66 -24.96 -8.73
CA SER A 39 10.50 -23.98 -8.02
C SER A 39 10.00 -22.55 -8.23
N ASP A 40 9.61 -22.20 -9.45
CA ASP A 40 9.05 -20.88 -9.78
C ASP A 40 7.75 -20.61 -9.06
N PHE A 41 6.84 -21.59 -9.06
CA PHE A 41 5.58 -21.47 -8.35
C PHE A 41 5.80 -21.31 -6.85
N THR A 42 6.68 -22.12 -6.25
CA THR A 42 7.00 -22.04 -4.82
C THR A 42 7.61 -20.69 -4.47
N SER A 43 8.62 -20.22 -5.20
CA SER A 43 9.23 -18.90 -4.96
C SER A 43 8.20 -17.78 -5.08
N LEU A 44 7.32 -17.84 -6.07
CA LEU A 44 6.25 -16.85 -6.19
C LEU A 44 5.27 -16.91 -5.02
N GLN A 45 4.83 -18.10 -4.60
CA GLN A 45 3.92 -18.26 -3.46
C GLN A 45 4.55 -17.73 -2.16
N GLU A 46 5.81 -18.04 -1.88
CA GLU A 46 6.52 -17.54 -0.70
C GLU A 46 6.52 -16.01 -0.63
N HIS A 47 6.82 -15.35 -1.74
CA HIS A 47 6.81 -13.89 -1.82
C HIS A 47 5.40 -13.30 -1.71
N LEU A 48 4.39 -13.96 -2.28
CA LEU A 48 2.99 -13.54 -2.11
C LEU A 48 2.51 -13.68 -0.68
N GLU A 49 2.95 -14.71 0.05
CA GLU A 49 2.65 -14.85 1.47
C GLU A 49 3.31 -13.77 2.33
N LEU A 50 4.58 -13.43 2.06
CA LEU A 50 5.26 -12.31 2.73
C LEU A 50 4.50 -11.00 2.52
N LEU A 51 4.09 -10.75 1.29
CA LEU A 51 3.30 -9.59 0.94
C LEU A 51 1.94 -9.58 1.65
N ALA A 52 1.26 -10.72 1.73
CA ALA A 52 -0.05 -10.84 2.38
C ALA A 52 0.02 -10.64 3.91
N ARG A 53 1.16 -10.94 4.53
CA ARG A 53 1.42 -10.73 5.97
C ARG A 53 1.87 -9.32 6.31
N ALA A 54 2.08 -8.46 5.31
CA ALA A 54 2.59 -7.12 5.53
C ALA A 54 1.58 -6.21 6.24
N ASP A 55 2.06 -5.46 7.24
CA ASP A 55 1.23 -4.59 8.05
C ASP A 55 1.13 -3.18 7.47
N GLY A 56 -0.09 -2.82 7.05
CA GLY A 56 -0.42 -1.50 6.53
C GLY A 56 0.31 -1.14 5.23
N LEU A 57 0.17 0.13 4.82
CA LEU A 57 0.79 0.62 3.59
C LEU A 57 2.33 0.59 3.63
N PRO A 58 3.04 1.02 4.69
CA PRO A 58 4.50 0.98 4.73
C PRO A 58 5.04 -0.44 4.58
N GLY A 59 4.53 -1.39 5.38
CA GLY A 59 4.97 -2.78 5.31
C GLY A 59 4.68 -3.40 3.95
N THR A 60 3.55 -3.07 3.32
CA THR A 60 3.22 -3.58 1.98
C THR A 60 4.19 -3.05 0.92
N LEU A 61 4.59 -1.78 1.01
CA LEU A 61 5.56 -1.18 0.08
C LEU A 61 6.96 -1.79 0.27
N ASP A 62 7.37 -2.02 1.51
CA ASP A 62 8.65 -2.66 1.84
C ASP A 62 8.68 -4.11 1.32
N ALA A 63 7.64 -4.91 1.63
CA ALA A 63 7.52 -6.29 1.15
C ALA A 63 7.46 -6.39 -0.39
N LEU A 64 6.82 -5.42 -1.06
CA LEU A 64 6.79 -5.32 -2.52
C LEU A 64 8.20 -5.12 -3.07
N LEU A 65 8.96 -4.18 -2.50
CA LEU A 65 10.33 -3.90 -2.92
C LEU A 65 11.27 -5.06 -2.66
N ASP A 66 11.28 -5.59 -1.45
CA ASP A 66 12.16 -6.69 -1.02
C ASP A 66 11.94 -7.95 -1.84
N SER A 67 10.67 -8.36 -1.99
CA SER A 67 10.34 -9.56 -2.75
C SER A 67 10.62 -9.41 -4.23
N GLY A 68 10.29 -8.26 -4.82
CA GLY A 68 10.61 -8.00 -6.22
C GLY A 68 12.12 -7.95 -6.46
N ALA A 69 12.89 -7.40 -5.52
CA ALA A 69 14.35 -7.36 -5.59
C ALA A 69 14.94 -8.78 -5.52
N ALA A 70 14.43 -9.62 -4.62
CA ALA A 70 14.81 -11.02 -4.52
C ALA A 70 14.51 -11.81 -5.82
N LEU A 71 13.31 -11.64 -6.38
CA LEU A 71 12.91 -12.29 -7.64
C LEU A 71 13.77 -11.85 -8.83
N LEU A 72 14.17 -10.58 -8.88
CA LEU A 72 14.96 -10.02 -9.98
C LEU A 72 16.47 -10.18 -9.79
N GLY A 73 16.93 -10.46 -8.57
CA GLY A 73 18.35 -10.42 -8.21
C GLY A 73 18.91 -9.00 -8.12
N ALA A 74 18.05 -8.02 -7.84
CA ALA A 74 18.43 -6.63 -7.64
C ALA A 74 18.78 -6.36 -6.18
N ARG A 75 19.62 -5.35 -5.93
CA ARG A 75 20.01 -4.93 -4.56
C ARG A 75 19.33 -3.66 -4.10
N ARG A 76 18.79 -2.91 -5.06
CA ARG A 76 18.23 -1.57 -4.85
C ARG A 76 16.91 -1.48 -5.57
N GLY A 77 15.98 -0.74 -4.99
CA GLY A 77 14.67 -0.53 -5.57
C GLY A 77 13.98 0.73 -5.08
N LEU A 78 12.97 1.15 -5.82
CA LEU A 78 12.17 2.34 -5.59
C LEU A 78 10.72 2.04 -5.95
N VAL A 79 9.79 2.34 -5.05
CA VAL A 79 8.36 2.38 -5.39
C VAL A 79 7.88 3.82 -5.30
N VAL A 80 7.23 4.25 -6.37
CA VAL A 80 6.51 5.53 -6.44
C VAL A 80 5.02 5.24 -6.54
N THR A 81 4.23 5.87 -5.68
CA THR A 81 2.76 5.77 -5.73
C THR A 81 2.14 7.08 -6.15
N LEU A 82 0.96 7.01 -6.75
CA LEU A 82 0.19 8.17 -7.18
C LEU A 82 -0.80 8.56 -6.08
N ARG A 83 -0.87 9.86 -5.81
CA ARG A 83 -1.96 10.42 -5.01
C ARG A 83 -3.18 10.61 -5.90
N PRO A 84 -4.37 10.18 -5.45
CA PRO A 84 -5.60 10.47 -6.18
C PRO A 84 -5.85 11.98 -6.18
N GLY A 85 -6.24 12.51 -7.32
CA GLY A 85 -6.52 13.92 -7.53
C GLY A 85 -6.63 14.28 -9.01
N PRO A 86 -7.13 15.48 -9.35
CA PRO A 86 -7.25 15.92 -10.74
C PRO A 86 -5.89 16.05 -11.43
N ALA A 87 -4.82 16.32 -10.67
CA ALA A 87 -3.44 16.22 -11.11
C ALA A 87 -2.79 14.96 -10.52
N ARG A 88 -2.27 14.08 -11.37
CA ARG A 88 -1.47 12.92 -10.96
C ARG A 88 -0.21 13.40 -10.25
N THR A 89 -0.27 13.40 -8.92
CA THR A 89 0.84 13.87 -8.09
C THR A 89 1.54 12.66 -7.48
N LEU A 90 2.86 12.59 -7.59
CA LEU A 90 3.62 11.55 -6.93
C LEU A 90 3.54 11.70 -5.41
N ALA A 91 3.26 10.60 -4.73
CA ALA A 91 3.56 10.48 -3.31
C ALA A 91 5.07 10.36 -3.10
N ARG A 92 5.49 10.47 -1.84
CA ARG A 92 6.89 10.33 -1.48
C ARG A 92 7.35 8.89 -1.81
N PRO A 93 8.46 8.71 -2.54
CA PRO A 93 8.97 7.39 -2.85
C PRO A 93 9.40 6.63 -1.59
N VAL A 94 9.30 5.32 -1.67
CA VAL A 94 9.91 4.38 -0.71
C VAL A 94 11.04 3.66 -1.43
N GLY A 95 12.19 3.51 -0.77
CA GLY A 95 13.39 2.93 -1.36
C GLY A 95 13.90 1.73 -0.57
N LEU A 96 14.46 0.77 -1.30
CA LEU A 96 15.23 -0.35 -0.80
C LEU A 96 16.68 -0.17 -1.19
N GLY A 97 17.61 -0.27 -0.24
CA GLY A 97 19.05 -0.11 -0.52
C GLY A 97 19.42 1.30 -1.01
N LEU A 98 18.53 2.28 -0.82
CA LEU A 98 18.70 3.69 -1.15
C LEU A 98 18.61 4.52 0.14
N ASP A 99 19.65 5.28 0.46
CA ASP A 99 19.60 6.15 1.63
C ASP A 99 18.68 7.37 1.41
N ARG A 100 18.43 8.11 2.50
CA ARG A 100 17.50 9.25 2.48
C ARG A 100 17.98 10.41 1.58
N SER A 101 19.29 10.59 1.42
CA SER A 101 19.85 11.61 0.53
C SER A 101 19.62 11.24 -0.93
N VAL A 102 19.77 9.96 -1.26
CA VAL A 102 19.50 9.41 -2.59
C VAL A 102 18.02 9.51 -2.96
N LEU A 103 17.13 9.12 -2.04
CA LEU A 103 15.69 9.30 -2.22
C LEU A 103 15.32 10.77 -2.43
N GLY A 104 15.93 11.68 -1.66
CA GLY A 104 15.75 13.11 -1.85
C GLY A 104 16.20 13.60 -3.22
N ALA A 105 17.32 13.10 -3.74
CA ALA A 105 17.80 13.43 -5.08
C ALA A 105 16.83 12.93 -6.16
N LEU A 106 16.32 11.70 -6.04
CA LEU A 106 15.33 11.14 -6.96
C LEU A 106 14.00 11.90 -6.92
N GLU A 107 13.57 12.41 -5.76
CA GLU A 107 12.36 13.25 -5.61
C GLU A 107 12.45 14.57 -6.38
N THR A 108 13.66 15.09 -6.64
CA THR A 108 13.85 16.35 -7.39
C THR A 108 13.72 16.18 -8.91
N LEU A 109 13.67 14.94 -9.40
CA LEU A 109 13.50 14.66 -10.82
C LEU A 109 12.02 14.82 -11.20
N PRO A 110 11.70 15.63 -12.23
CA PRO A 110 10.33 15.77 -12.68
C PRO A 110 9.78 14.40 -13.11
N ALA A 111 8.69 13.96 -12.49
CA ALA A 111 8.00 12.69 -12.78
C ALA A 111 7.67 12.52 -14.28
N GLU A 112 7.42 13.64 -14.94
CA GLU A 112 7.05 13.82 -16.35
C GLU A 112 8.23 13.77 -17.33
N HIS A 113 9.48 13.91 -16.84
CA HIS A 113 10.68 13.94 -17.68
C HIS A 113 11.69 12.85 -17.32
N GLY A 114 11.37 12.02 -16.31
CA GLY A 114 12.16 10.85 -15.97
C GLY A 114 11.84 9.66 -16.89
N PRO A 115 12.71 8.63 -16.92
CA PRO A 115 12.47 7.42 -17.71
C PRO A 115 11.21 6.65 -17.27
N PHE A 116 10.65 7.01 -16.11
CA PHE A 116 9.44 6.41 -15.53
C PHE A 116 8.14 7.14 -15.91
N ALA A 117 8.20 8.24 -16.66
CA ALA A 117 7.03 9.05 -17.02
C ALA A 117 5.98 8.22 -17.79
N ASP A 118 6.44 7.43 -18.76
CA ASP A 118 5.55 6.62 -19.61
C ASP A 118 4.85 5.50 -18.83
N LEU A 119 5.54 4.90 -17.85
CA LEU A 119 4.98 3.90 -16.94
C LEU A 119 3.82 4.48 -16.10
N LEU A 120 3.95 5.74 -15.71
CA LEU A 120 2.97 6.43 -14.87
C LEU A 120 1.86 7.12 -15.67
N GLY A 121 2.06 7.31 -16.98
CA GLY A 121 1.19 8.10 -17.86
C GLY A 121 0.07 7.32 -18.55
N ARG A 122 0.23 6.01 -18.84
CA ARG A 122 -0.73 5.24 -19.64
C ARG A 122 -1.57 4.25 -18.80
N PRO A 123 -2.87 4.49 -18.58
CA PRO A 123 -3.75 3.45 -18.04
C PRO A 123 -3.89 2.31 -19.07
N GLY A 124 -3.55 1.07 -18.67
CA GLY A 124 -3.77 -0.13 -19.47
C GLY A 124 -2.64 -0.58 -20.41
N GLY A 125 -1.43 -0.02 -20.29
CA GLY A 125 -0.27 -0.55 -21.02
C GLY A 125 0.31 -1.79 -20.33
N THR A 126 0.66 -2.82 -21.09
CA THR A 126 1.56 -3.94 -20.69
C THR A 126 2.99 -3.48 -20.41
N GLY A 127 3.19 -2.18 -20.22
CA GLY A 127 4.47 -1.50 -20.33
C GLY A 127 5.34 -1.80 -19.13
N ARG A 128 6.29 -2.70 -19.30
CA ARG A 128 7.52 -2.71 -18.53
C ARG A 128 8.46 -1.64 -19.08
N LEU A 129 9.36 -1.14 -18.24
CA LEU A 129 10.53 -0.38 -18.67
C LEU A 129 11.76 -1.24 -18.39
N LEU A 130 12.62 -1.41 -19.38
CA LEU A 130 13.93 -2.01 -19.23
C LEU A 130 14.95 -1.07 -19.87
N ILE A 131 15.88 -0.59 -19.05
CA ILE A 131 17.06 0.15 -19.50
C ILE A 131 18.26 -0.69 -19.09
N SER A 132 18.88 -1.33 -20.07
CA SER A 132 19.98 -2.27 -19.84
C SER A 132 21.31 -1.57 -19.55
N ASP A 133 21.44 -0.30 -19.95
CA ASP A 133 22.61 0.53 -19.65
C ASP A 133 22.19 1.99 -19.45
N LEU A 134 22.14 2.43 -18.19
CA LEU A 134 21.75 3.80 -17.82
C LEU A 134 22.75 4.87 -18.30
N ALA A 135 24.02 4.49 -18.54
CA ALA A 135 25.04 5.43 -18.97
C ALA A 135 24.86 5.80 -20.45
N THR A 136 24.45 4.84 -21.29
CA THR A 136 24.42 5.01 -22.76
C THR A 136 23.02 5.17 -23.33
N ASP A 137 21.97 4.76 -22.61
CA ASP A 137 20.61 4.80 -23.13
C ASP A 137 20.13 6.24 -23.44
N PRO A 138 19.60 6.50 -24.65
CA PRO A 138 19.17 7.83 -25.08
C PRO A 138 17.87 8.31 -24.41
N SER A 139 17.03 7.39 -23.91
CA SER A 139 15.80 7.73 -23.18
C SER A 139 16.10 8.33 -21.79
N VAL A 140 17.32 8.12 -21.30
CA VAL A 140 17.78 8.67 -20.03
C VAL A 140 18.20 10.13 -20.20
N GLY A 141 17.46 11.03 -19.54
CA GLY A 141 17.81 12.44 -19.48
C GLY A 141 19.15 12.71 -18.76
N PRO A 142 19.84 13.82 -19.06
CA PRO A 142 21.20 14.10 -18.56
C PRO A 142 21.28 14.14 -17.02
N ARG A 143 20.26 14.70 -16.35
CA ARG A 143 20.19 14.75 -14.88
C ARG A 143 20.08 13.37 -14.25
N PHE A 144 19.26 12.48 -14.83
CA PHE A 144 19.13 11.11 -14.31
C PHE A 144 20.39 10.29 -14.60
N ARG A 145 21.04 10.50 -15.75
CA ARG A 145 22.33 9.88 -16.08
C ARG A 145 23.42 10.24 -15.06
N GLU A 146 23.54 11.53 -14.74
CA GLU A 146 24.51 12.00 -13.75
C GLU A 146 24.25 11.42 -12.37
N LEU A 147 22.98 11.39 -11.94
CA LEU A 147 22.59 10.78 -10.68
C LEU A 147 22.87 9.26 -10.68
N ALA A 148 22.50 8.55 -11.75
CA ALA A 148 22.77 7.12 -11.90
C ALA A 148 24.27 6.82 -11.79
N ALA A 149 25.13 7.65 -12.41
CA ALA A 149 26.58 7.51 -12.31
C ALA A 149 27.09 7.76 -10.87
N GLN A 150 26.58 8.79 -10.17
CA GLN A 150 26.95 9.07 -8.78
C GLN A 150 26.54 7.95 -7.81
N LEU A 151 25.43 7.26 -8.10
CA LEU A 151 24.89 6.17 -7.30
C LEU A 151 25.46 4.80 -7.68
N GLY A 152 26.23 4.72 -8.77
CA GLY A 152 26.72 3.47 -9.33
C GLY A 152 25.58 2.55 -9.79
N LEU A 153 24.61 3.09 -10.53
CA LEU A 153 23.51 2.34 -11.14
C LEU A 153 23.84 2.09 -12.62
N GLY A 154 23.96 0.83 -13.00
CA GLY A 154 24.26 0.40 -14.37
C GLY A 154 23.00 0.11 -15.20
N ALA A 155 21.93 -0.39 -14.60
CA ALA A 155 20.68 -0.71 -15.30
C ALA A 155 19.46 -0.51 -14.41
N CYS A 156 18.27 -0.41 -15.01
CA CYS A 156 17.02 -0.44 -14.28
C CYS A 156 15.92 -1.23 -14.99
N TYR A 157 15.09 -1.90 -14.19
CA TYR A 157 13.89 -2.59 -14.63
C TYR A 157 12.70 -2.10 -13.82
N ALA A 158 11.62 -1.73 -14.48
CA ALA A 158 10.44 -1.21 -13.80
C ALA A 158 9.13 -1.78 -14.32
N LEU A 159 8.21 -1.97 -13.39
CA LEU A 159 6.89 -2.52 -13.61
C LEU A 159 5.81 -1.55 -13.10
N PRO A 160 4.72 -1.38 -13.85
CA PRO A 160 3.60 -0.56 -13.43
C PRO A 160 2.83 -1.31 -12.35
N LEU A 161 2.36 -0.55 -11.35
CA LEU A 161 1.43 -1.04 -10.34
C LEU A 161 0.06 -0.47 -10.71
N ALA A 162 -0.77 -1.29 -11.32
CA ALA A 162 -2.07 -0.87 -11.83
C ALA A 162 -3.10 -1.98 -11.66
N THR A 163 -4.35 -1.58 -11.58
CA THR A 163 -5.51 -2.46 -11.49
C THR A 163 -6.55 -2.02 -12.51
N GLU A 164 -7.39 -2.93 -12.99
CA GLU A 164 -8.46 -2.59 -13.93
C GLU A 164 -9.42 -1.52 -13.36
N ARG A 165 -9.67 -1.57 -12.05
CA ARG A 165 -10.63 -0.70 -11.36
C ARG A 165 -10.07 0.68 -11.04
N GLU A 166 -8.92 0.77 -10.38
CA GLU A 166 -8.33 2.04 -9.97
C GLU A 166 -7.38 2.67 -11.02
N GLY A 167 -7.03 1.92 -12.08
CA GLY A 167 -6.03 2.34 -13.05
C GLY A 167 -4.61 2.30 -12.46
N ALA A 168 -3.77 3.26 -12.86
CA ALA A 168 -2.39 3.34 -12.39
C ALA A 168 -2.33 3.79 -10.91
N LEU A 169 -1.74 2.95 -10.07
CA LEU A 169 -1.48 3.21 -8.66
C LEU A 169 -0.06 3.75 -8.46
N GLY A 170 0.87 3.41 -9.35
CA GLY A 170 2.29 3.73 -9.22
C GLY A 170 3.18 2.90 -10.13
N ALA A 171 4.47 2.85 -9.79
CA ALA A 171 5.45 1.98 -10.42
C ALA A 171 6.47 1.47 -9.40
N ALA A 172 6.92 0.24 -9.58
CA ALA A 172 8.05 -0.34 -8.88
C ALA A 172 9.25 -0.40 -9.82
N VAL A 173 10.41 0.04 -9.34
CA VAL A 173 11.65 0.13 -10.08
C VAL A 173 12.73 -0.61 -9.30
N TRP A 174 13.50 -1.44 -9.97
CA TRP A 174 14.67 -2.10 -9.42
C TRP A 174 15.90 -1.72 -10.22
N PHE A 175 17.01 -1.53 -9.50
CA PHE A 175 18.27 -1.10 -10.07
C PHE A 175 19.34 -2.17 -9.92
N TYR A 176 20.21 -2.26 -10.93
CA TYR A 176 21.41 -3.08 -10.94
C TYR A 176 22.64 -2.19 -10.91
N ASP A 177 23.69 -2.66 -10.25
CA ASP A 177 24.94 -1.90 -10.12
C ASP A 177 25.76 -1.92 -11.44
N GLU A 178 25.57 -2.95 -12.26
CA GLU A 178 26.20 -3.12 -13.57
C GLU A 178 25.15 -3.11 -14.69
N PRO A 179 25.53 -2.77 -15.94
CA PRO A 179 24.66 -2.94 -17.09
C PRO A 179 24.16 -4.37 -17.21
N GLY A 180 22.88 -4.54 -17.53
CA GLY A 180 22.27 -5.86 -17.63
C GLY A 180 20.75 -5.82 -17.67
N SER A 181 20.17 -7.00 -17.86
CA SER A 181 18.73 -7.22 -17.86
C SER A 181 18.40 -8.50 -17.09
N PRO A 182 17.22 -8.57 -16.42
CA PRO A 182 16.72 -9.84 -15.91
C PRO A 182 16.52 -10.81 -17.09
N ASP A 183 16.71 -12.11 -16.84
CA ASP A 183 16.31 -13.14 -17.79
C ASP A 183 14.78 -13.23 -17.90
N GLU A 184 14.28 -13.90 -18.94
CA GLU A 184 12.84 -14.02 -19.20
C GLU A 184 12.07 -14.64 -18.02
N ARG A 185 12.72 -15.56 -17.30
CA ARG A 185 12.14 -16.27 -16.15
C ARG A 185 11.92 -15.31 -14.98
N ARG A 186 12.95 -14.59 -14.55
CA ARG A 186 12.87 -13.57 -13.48
C ARG A 186 11.92 -12.45 -13.85
N GLU A 187 11.96 -12.02 -15.11
CA GLU A 187 11.02 -11.04 -15.64
C GLU A 187 9.57 -11.52 -15.49
N HIS A 188 9.30 -12.76 -15.87
CA HIS A 188 7.98 -13.36 -15.74
C HIS A 188 7.51 -13.40 -14.29
N LEU A 189 8.35 -13.89 -13.37
CA LEU A 189 8.04 -13.99 -11.95
C LEU A 189 7.76 -12.62 -11.32
N ALA A 190 8.62 -11.63 -11.56
CA ALA A 190 8.44 -10.28 -11.03
C ALA A 190 7.16 -9.63 -11.56
N ARG A 191 6.85 -9.81 -12.85
CA ARG A 191 5.60 -9.33 -13.43
C ARG A 191 4.38 -9.97 -12.77
N ARG A 192 4.37 -11.30 -12.62
CA ARG A 192 3.28 -12.01 -11.93
C ARG A 192 3.14 -11.53 -10.49
N TYR A 193 4.24 -11.37 -9.78
CA TYR A 193 4.25 -10.84 -8.43
C TYR A 193 3.60 -9.44 -8.37
N CYS A 194 3.99 -8.52 -9.25
CA CYS A 194 3.40 -7.18 -9.32
C CYS A 194 1.91 -7.19 -9.71
N GLU A 195 1.48 -8.08 -10.60
CA GLU A 195 0.07 -8.28 -10.96
C GLU A 195 -0.76 -8.66 -9.73
N PHE A 196 -0.26 -9.53 -8.85
CA PHE A 196 -0.92 -9.88 -7.59
C PHE A 196 -0.78 -8.80 -6.51
N ALA A 197 0.33 -8.07 -6.50
CA ALA A 197 0.59 -7.05 -5.50
C ALA A 197 -0.26 -5.79 -5.71
N ALA A 198 -0.57 -5.44 -6.95
CA ALA A 198 -1.28 -4.19 -7.27
C ALA A 198 -2.67 -4.09 -6.61
N PRO A 199 -3.55 -5.12 -6.62
CA PRO A 199 -4.81 -5.09 -5.89
C PRO A 199 -4.66 -4.92 -4.37
N LEU A 200 -3.66 -5.58 -3.75
CA LEU A 200 -3.40 -5.41 -2.32
C LEU A 200 -2.94 -3.98 -2.02
N LEU A 201 -2.03 -3.45 -2.83
CA LEU A 201 -1.55 -2.08 -2.71
C LEU A 201 -2.71 -1.07 -2.87
N ALA A 202 -3.62 -1.29 -3.83
CA ALA A 202 -4.82 -0.45 -4.00
C ALA A 202 -5.63 -0.38 -2.70
N ARG A 203 -5.88 -1.54 -2.08
CA ARG A 203 -6.61 -1.63 -0.81
C ARG A 203 -5.86 -0.91 0.33
N GLN A 204 -4.55 -1.05 0.42
CA GLN A 204 -3.75 -0.41 1.47
C GLN A 204 -3.67 1.11 1.29
N LEU A 205 -3.56 1.58 0.05
CA LEU A 205 -3.64 3.00 -0.27
C LEU A 205 -4.99 3.59 0.13
N GLU A 206 -6.09 2.87 -0.12
CA GLU A 206 -7.43 3.33 0.25
C GLU A 206 -7.62 3.34 1.78
N ALA A 207 -7.16 2.31 2.47
CA ALA A 207 -7.19 2.26 3.93
C ALA A 207 -6.37 3.41 4.55
N ASP A 208 -5.15 3.65 4.07
CA ASP A 208 -4.30 4.75 4.54
C ASP A 208 -4.96 6.12 4.28
N ARG A 209 -5.62 6.31 3.13
CA ARG A 209 -6.41 7.53 2.87
C ARG A 209 -7.56 7.70 3.84
N ALA A 210 -8.33 6.66 4.10
CA ALA A 210 -9.45 6.71 5.04
C ALA A 210 -8.97 7.07 6.46
N VAL A 211 -7.85 6.49 6.89
CA VAL A 211 -7.20 6.82 8.18
C VAL A 211 -6.76 8.28 8.21
N ARG A 212 -6.08 8.77 7.16
CA ARG A 212 -5.64 10.18 7.07
C ARG A 212 -6.81 11.16 7.02
N ALA A 213 -7.86 10.85 6.28
CA ALA A 213 -9.07 11.68 6.18
C ALA A 213 -9.77 11.76 7.53
N THR A 214 -9.93 10.63 8.22
CA THR A 214 -10.51 10.59 9.57
C THR A 214 -9.66 11.39 10.56
N ALA A 215 -8.33 11.25 10.50
CA ALA A 215 -7.42 12.01 11.34
C ALA A 215 -7.47 13.52 11.04
N ALA A 216 -7.64 13.92 9.77
CA ALA A 216 -7.80 15.32 9.37
C ALA A 216 -9.13 15.89 9.85
N LEU A 217 -10.24 15.16 9.68
CA LEU A 217 -11.55 15.55 10.18
C LEU A 217 -11.52 15.71 11.71
N ARG A 218 -10.99 14.71 12.44
CA ARG A 218 -10.84 14.78 13.90
C ARG A 218 -10.06 16.02 14.34
N ARG A 219 -8.97 16.37 13.67
CA ARG A 219 -8.21 17.60 13.96
C ARG A 219 -9.02 18.87 13.70
N SER A 220 -9.80 18.92 12.62
CA SER A 220 -10.63 20.08 12.29
C SER A 220 -11.82 20.30 13.25
N LEU A 221 -12.21 19.26 14.00
CA LEU A 221 -13.26 19.35 15.02
C LEU A 221 -12.75 19.89 16.35
N LEU A 222 -11.43 20.04 16.54
CA LEU A 222 -10.85 20.58 17.75
C LEU A 222 -10.65 22.11 17.61
N PRO A 223 -10.84 22.90 18.68
CA PRO A 223 -10.55 24.33 18.66
C PRO A 223 -9.07 24.58 18.34
N ASP A 224 -8.80 25.46 17.37
CA ASP A 224 -7.43 25.87 17.01
C ASP A 224 -6.71 26.61 18.16
N HIS A 225 -7.48 27.29 19.00
CA HIS A 225 -7.00 28.01 20.17
C HIS A 225 -8.01 27.93 21.30
N LEU A 226 -7.49 27.76 22.52
CA LEU A 226 -8.29 27.86 23.73
C LEU A 226 -8.34 29.31 24.20
N PRO A 227 -9.45 29.76 24.83
CA PRO A 227 -9.55 31.10 25.36
C PRO A 227 -8.46 31.35 26.42
N SER A 228 -7.81 32.51 26.33
CA SER A 228 -6.89 33.03 27.35
C SER A 228 -7.59 34.12 28.16
N ARG A 229 -7.49 34.05 29.50
CA ARG A 229 -8.07 35.04 30.42
C ARG A 229 -7.11 35.33 31.58
N PRO A 230 -7.08 36.56 32.12
CA PRO A 230 -6.29 36.86 33.31
C PRO A 230 -6.62 35.89 34.46
N GLY A 231 -5.59 35.28 35.08
CA GLY A 231 -5.79 34.31 36.16
C GLY A 231 -6.15 32.87 35.74
N LEU A 232 -6.39 32.61 34.45
CA LEU A 232 -6.73 31.28 33.92
C LEU A 232 -5.82 30.86 32.75
N ARG A 233 -5.13 29.72 32.89
CA ARG A 233 -4.35 29.10 31.82
C ARG A 233 -5.05 27.83 31.34
N THR A 234 -5.35 27.77 30.05
CA THR A 234 -5.99 26.63 29.39
C THR A 234 -4.97 25.87 28.54
N ALA A 235 -5.06 24.55 28.57
CA ALA A 235 -4.28 23.66 27.73
C ALA A 235 -5.10 22.39 27.51
N ALA A 236 -5.05 21.86 26.29
CA ALA A 236 -5.69 20.59 25.95
C ALA A 236 -4.64 19.64 25.38
N ARG A 237 -4.79 18.35 25.70
CA ARG A 237 -3.99 17.27 25.16
C ARG A 237 -4.94 16.14 24.77
N CYS A 238 -5.12 15.94 23.47
CA CYS A 238 -5.77 14.74 22.96
C CYS A 238 -4.72 13.63 22.85
N VAL A 239 -4.92 12.54 23.59
CA VAL A 239 -4.12 11.32 23.43
C VAL A 239 -4.99 10.33 22.67
N PRO A 240 -4.62 9.92 21.44
CA PRO A 240 -5.33 8.87 20.74
C PRO A 240 -5.29 7.58 21.57
N ALA A 241 -6.41 6.88 21.71
CA ALA A 241 -6.37 5.51 22.22
C ALA A 241 -5.55 4.65 21.24
N ALA A 242 -4.67 3.79 21.77
CA ALA A 242 -3.77 2.96 20.96
C ALA A 242 -4.51 1.86 20.16
N LEU A 243 -5.82 1.69 20.38
CA LEU A 243 -6.63 0.78 19.58
C LEU A 243 -6.97 1.41 18.24
N GLU A 244 -6.38 0.85 17.18
CA GLU A 244 -6.62 1.16 15.76
C GLU A 244 -8.10 1.07 15.34
N ARG A 245 -8.96 0.52 16.21
CA ARG A 245 -10.40 0.28 15.99
C ARG A 245 -11.33 1.21 16.76
N SER A 246 -10.82 2.17 17.54
CA SER A 246 -11.69 3.13 18.24
C SER A 246 -12.30 4.13 17.24
N ALA A 247 -13.51 3.81 16.77
CA ALA A 247 -14.32 4.67 15.91
C ALA A 247 -14.83 5.92 16.64
N GLY A 248 -14.89 5.88 17.97
CA GLY A 248 -15.26 7.02 18.81
C GLY A 248 -14.20 8.11 18.81
N SER A 249 -14.60 9.35 18.53
CA SER A 249 -13.75 10.53 18.76
C SER A 249 -14.33 11.38 19.88
N ASP A 250 -13.52 11.60 20.91
CA ASP A 250 -13.78 12.64 21.90
C ASP A 250 -13.51 14.02 21.29
N TRP A 251 -14.35 14.99 21.63
CA TRP A 251 -14.23 16.39 21.24
C TRP A 251 -14.33 17.27 22.49
N TYR A 252 -13.75 18.47 22.44
CA TYR A 252 -13.88 19.47 23.49
C TYR A 252 -14.09 20.86 22.89
N ASP A 253 -14.78 21.73 23.60
CA ASP A 253 -14.90 23.15 23.28
C ASP A 253 -14.81 24.00 24.56
N ALA A 254 -14.22 25.19 24.45
CA ALA A 254 -14.02 26.09 25.56
C ALA A 254 -14.38 27.52 25.16
N VAL A 255 -15.36 28.11 25.84
CA VAL A 255 -15.88 29.45 25.53
C VAL A 255 -15.75 30.34 26.75
N ALA A 256 -15.18 31.54 26.55
CA ALA A 256 -15.12 32.56 27.59
C ALA A 256 -16.50 33.21 27.79
N LEU A 257 -16.89 33.37 29.05
CA LEU A 257 -18.17 33.94 29.45
C LEU A 257 -18.00 35.41 29.91
N PRO A 258 -19.11 36.18 29.99
CA PRO A 258 -19.06 37.59 30.38
C PRO A 258 -18.58 37.83 31.83
N ASP A 259 -18.71 36.85 32.72
CA ASP A 259 -18.36 36.94 34.15
C ASP A 259 -16.94 36.45 34.47
N ASP A 260 -16.03 36.54 33.49
CA ASP A 260 -14.63 36.08 33.55
C ASP A 260 -14.47 34.60 33.89
N THR A 261 -15.50 33.79 33.57
CA THR A 261 -15.46 32.33 33.66
C THR A 261 -15.29 31.68 32.30
N VAL A 262 -14.90 30.40 32.28
CA VAL A 262 -14.86 29.59 31.06
C VAL A 262 -15.86 28.44 31.19
N ALA A 263 -16.67 28.25 30.15
CA ALA A 263 -17.45 27.04 29.96
C ALA A 263 -16.62 26.04 29.15
N LEU A 264 -16.45 24.83 29.70
CA LEU A 264 -15.81 23.71 29.02
C LEU A 264 -16.86 22.63 28.75
N THR A 265 -16.97 22.22 27.50
CA THR A 265 -17.75 21.06 27.06
C THR A 265 -16.79 19.99 26.55
N VAL A 266 -17.08 18.74 26.88
CA VAL A 266 -16.39 17.56 26.36
C VAL A 266 -17.46 16.54 26.02
N GLY A 267 -17.36 15.93 24.85
CA GLY A 267 -18.29 14.90 24.40
C GLY A 267 -17.60 13.84 23.57
N SER A 268 -18.32 12.77 23.23
CA SER A 268 -17.84 11.69 22.38
C SER A 268 -18.82 11.44 21.25
N VAL A 269 -18.30 11.13 20.06
CA VAL A 269 -19.11 10.71 18.90
C VAL A 269 -19.07 9.19 18.83
N LEU A 270 -19.97 8.51 19.54
CA LEU A 270 -20.14 7.05 19.38
C LEU A 270 -20.94 6.76 18.12
N GLY A 271 -20.31 6.11 17.14
CA GLY A 271 -21.00 5.34 16.10
C GLY A 271 -20.93 3.84 16.42
N GLY A 272 -22.08 3.21 16.71
CA GLY A 272 -22.19 1.74 16.75
C GLY A 272 -23.09 1.14 17.85
N GLY A 273 -24.39 1.07 17.58
CA GLY A 273 -25.39 0.21 18.23
C GLY A 273 -26.73 0.32 17.46
N PRO A 274 -27.52 -0.75 17.28
CA PRO A 274 -28.58 -0.88 16.25
C PRO A 274 -29.84 0.01 16.43
N SER A 275 -29.73 1.19 17.05
CA SER A 275 -30.83 2.15 17.22
C SER A 275 -30.46 3.62 16.99
N ALA A 276 -29.27 3.93 16.46
CA ALA A 276 -28.85 5.32 16.25
C ALA A 276 -29.01 5.78 14.78
N GLY A 277 -29.96 6.71 14.54
CA GLY A 277 -30.13 7.39 13.26
C GLY A 277 -29.02 8.43 12.99
N PRO A 278 -28.86 8.89 11.73
CA PRO A 278 -27.77 9.79 11.34
C PRO A 278 -28.06 11.23 11.80
N GLY A 279 -27.23 11.77 12.69
CA GLY A 279 -27.35 13.16 13.12
C GLY A 279 -26.35 13.58 14.19
N ALA A 280 -25.09 13.81 13.81
CA ALA A 280 -24.15 14.55 14.64
C ALA A 280 -23.03 15.18 13.79
N GLY A 281 -23.21 16.45 13.44
CA GLY A 281 -22.10 17.35 13.09
C GLY A 281 -21.79 18.27 14.29
N PRO A 282 -20.62 18.95 14.31
CA PRO A 282 -20.34 19.96 15.32
C PRO A 282 -21.36 21.09 15.21
N ALA A 283 -22.27 21.19 16.17
CA ALA A 283 -23.09 22.36 16.33
C ALA A 283 -22.17 23.51 16.79
N ARG A 284 -21.85 24.44 15.89
CA ARG A 284 -21.45 25.79 16.27
C ARG A 284 -22.73 26.54 16.62
N PRO A 285 -23.06 26.84 17.88
CA PRO A 285 -24.26 27.62 18.14
C PRO A 285 -23.96 29.12 17.93
N PRO A 286 -24.73 29.85 17.11
CA PRO A 286 -24.94 31.26 17.36
C PRO A 286 -25.90 31.38 18.54
N ARG A 287 -25.55 32.21 19.53
CA ARG A 287 -26.42 32.75 20.61
C ARG A 287 -27.44 31.76 21.23
N TRP A 288 -27.13 31.28 22.43
CA TRP A 288 -28.09 30.62 23.32
C TRP A 288 -29.19 31.61 23.77
N ALA A 289 -30.27 31.70 23.00
CA ALA A 289 -31.58 32.10 23.48
C ALA A 289 -32.43 30.82 23.58
N GLY A 290 -33.03 30.59 24.76
CA GLY A 290 -33.45 29.26 25.21
C GLY A 290 -34.44 28.52 24.33
N CYS A 291 -34.27 27.20 24.23
CA CYS A 291 -35.38 26.26 24.18
C CYS A 291 -34.88 24.83 24.47
N GLY A 292 -35.67 24.07 25.22
CA GLY A 292 -35.35 22.72 25.65
C GLY A 292 -35.42 21.69 24.52
N ARG A 293 -34.32 20.97 24.32
CA ARG A 293 -34.29 19.55 23.91
C ARG A 293 -32.90 19.01 24.26
N ARG A 294 -32.87 17.92 25.02
CA ARG A 294 -31.68 17.34 25.66
C ARG A 294 -30.84 16.61 24.59
N CYS A 295 -29.74 17.21 24.15
CA CYS A 295 -28.53 16.43 23.87
C CYS A 295 -27.80 16.32 25.21
N ALA A 296 -27.47 15.11 25.67
CA ALA A 296 -26.82 14.92 26.96
C ALA A 296 -25.30 15.12 26.82
N PRO A 297 -24.70 16.26 27.23
CA PRO A 297 -23.26 16.33 27.44
C PRO A 297 -22.88 15.42 28.61
N THR A 298 -21.82 14.64 28.48
CA THR A 298 -21.41 13.71 29.55
C THR A 298 -20.94 14.44 30.81
N ARG A 299 -20.52 15.72 30.72
CA ARG A 299 -20.34 16.68 31.83
C ARG A 299 -20.12 18.11 31.29
N CYS A 300 -20.68 19.12 31.96
CA CYS A 300 -20.35 20.54 31.77
C CYS A 300 -19.69 21.09 33.05
N TRP A 301 -18.57 21.79 32.91
CA TRP A 301 -17.85 22.37 34.05
C TRP A 301 -17.77 23.90 33.93
N ARG A 302 -17.89 24.59 35.07
CA ARG A 302 -17.57 26.02 35.24
C ARG A 302 -16.46 26.14 36.28
N ALA A 303 -15.43 26.92 35.97
CA ALA A 303 -14.30 27.15 36.87
C ALA A 303 -13.93 28.64 36.92
N ARG A 304 -13.61 29.13 38.13
CA ARG A 304 -13.13 30.51 38.39
C ARG A 304 -11.64 30.57 38.76
N THR A 305 -11.00 29.46 39.11
CA THR A 305 -9.55 29.43 39.39
C THR A 305 -9.00 28.02 39.22
N ARG A 306 -7.90 27.90 38.47
CA ARG A 306 -7.06 26.69 38.26
C ARG A 306 -7.80 25.34 38.32
N CYS A 307 -8.40 24.92 37.20
CA CYS A 307 -8.75 23.51 37.00
C CYS A 307 -7.61 22.77 36.30
N ARG A 308 -6.97 21.83 36.99
CA ARG A 308 -6.09 20.85 36.37
C ARG A 308 -6.94 19.63 36.00
N CYS A 309 -7.61 19.68 34.86
CA CYS A 309 -8.28 18.50 34.32
C CYS A 309 -7.24 17.59 33.66
N SER A 310 -6.57 16.74 34.44
CA SER A 310 -5.92 15.55 33.91
C SER A 310 -6.99 14.49 33.72
N ALA A 311 -7.68 14.57 32.60
CA ALA A 311 -8.68 13.57 32.28
C ALA A 311 -8.01 12.56 31.33
N THR A 312 -7.36 11.55 31.93
CA THR A 312 -6.91 10.36 31.21
C THR A 312 -8.16 9.55 30.92
N TRP A 313 -8.75 9.75 29.75
CA TRP A 313 -9.88 8.95 29.30
C TRP A 313 -9.31 7.78 28.49
N ASN A 314 -9.40 6.59 29.06
CA ASN A 314 -9.24 5.37 28.28
C ASN A 314 -10.51 5.26 27.42
N CYS A 315 -10.42 5.61 26.14
CA CYS A 315 -11.43 5.19 25.17
C CYS A 315 -11.31 3.66 25.07
N CYS A 316 -12.33 2.93 25.52
CA CYS A 316 -12.44 1.49 25.30
C CYS A 316 -12.64 1.17 23.81
#